data_AF-A0A9X1GLD8-F1
#
_entry.id   AF-A0A9X1GLD8-F1
#
_cell.length_a   1.000
_cell.length_b   1.000
_cell.length_c   1.000
_cell.angle_alpha   90.00
_cell.angle_beta   90.00
_cell.angle_gamma   90.00
#
_symmetry.space_group_name_H-M   'P 1'
#
loop_
_entity.id
_entity.type
_entity.pdbx_description
1 polymer ?
#
loop_
_entity_poly.entity_id
_entity_poly.type
_entity_poly.pdbx_seq_one_letter_code
_entity_poly.pdbx_strand_id
1 'polypeptide(L)'
;MKCPVCGVVYRPTKGTGEKRSGEQEGETDSNTSLFPPPVSSPTCRRCKADLSDLLSLHDQAIWYHRQALHLLSTGRYPEAATQNNQALALYYSNADFHALAGKLSALQGEWREAIASWQQALKFDPQNAIACDCLQMIKLMAKSN
;
A
#
# COMPACT_ATOMS: atom_id res chain seq x y z
N MET A 1 7.41 -3.80 -3.66
CA MET A 1 7.64 -5.24 -3.96
C MET A 1 9.01 -5.41 -4.61
N LYS A 2 9.69 -6.56 -4.48
CA LYS A 2 10.98 -6.81 -5.15
C LYS A 2 10.73 -7.72 -6.35
N CYS A 3 11.37 -7.44 -7.48
CA CYS A 3 11.35 -8.34 -8.62
C CYS A 3 12.01 -9.67 -8.23
N PRO A 4 11.38 -10.84 -8.48
CA PRO A 4 11.95 -12.13 -8.11
C PRO A 4 13.21 -12.48 -8.91
N VAL A 5 13.38 -11.89 -10.10
CA VAL A 5 14.51 -12.17 -10.98
C VAL A 5 15.72 -11.28 -10.69
N CYS A 6 15.53 -9.96 -10.59
CA CYS A 6 16.64 -9.01 -10.46
C CYS A 6 16.73 -8.30 -9.10
N GLY A 7 15.79 -8.56 -8.17
CA GLY A 7 15.78 -7.97 -6.83
C GLY A 7 15.43 -6.48 -6.76
N VAL A 8 15.30 -5.79 -7.91
CA VAL A 8 14.95 -4.36 -7.97
C VAL A 8 13.61 -4.12 -7.30
N VAL A 9 13.55 -3.07 -6.48
CA VAL A 9 12.31 -2.64 -5.83
C VAL A 9 11.40 -2.03 -6.89
N TYR A 10 10.29 -2.72 -7.16
CA TYR A 10 9.18 -2.21 -7.95
C TYR A 10 8.13 -1.61 -7.00
N ARG A 11 7.78 -0.35 -7.23
CA ARG A 11 6.69 0.34 -6.55
C ARG A 11 5.61 0.64 -7.59
N PRO A 12 4.48 -0.09 -7.59
CA PRO A 12 3.34 0.30 -8.41
C PRO A 12 2.91 1.71 -7.98
N THR A 13 2.68 2.59 -8.94
CA THR A 13 2.23 3.96 -8.67
C THR A 13 0.89 3.89 -7.93
N LYS A 14 0.78 4.56 -6.78
CA LYS A 14 -0.45 4.60 -5.97
C LYS A 14 -1.61 4.97 -6.91
N GLY A 15 -2.60 4.11 -7.00
CA GLY A 15 -3.80 4.31 -7.81
C GLY A 15 -4.67 5.44 -7.26
N THR A 16 -4.23 6.68 -7.43
CA THR A 16 -5.12 7.82 -7.62
C THR A 16 -5.21 7.99 -9.13
N GLY A 17 -6.35 7.66 -9.72
CA GLY A 17 -6.57 7.95 -11.13
C GLY A 17 -6.47 9.45 -11.33
N GLU A 18 -5.39 9.91 -11.98
CA GLU A 18 -5.34 11.10 -12.83
C GLU A 18 -3.93 11.32 -13.38
N LYS A 19 -3.84 11.17 -14.71
CA LYS A 19 -3.07 12.00 -15.65
C LYS A 19 -1.60 12.35 -15.34
N ARG A 20 -0.74 11.72 -16.15
CA ARG A 20 0.12 12.34 -17.20
C ARG A 20 1.64 12.36 -16.96
N SER A 21 2.28 12.35 -18.14
CA SER A 21 3.58 12.94 -18.50
C SER A 21 4.83 12.20 -18.05
N GLY A 22 5.35 11.43 -19.00
CA GLY A 22 6.71 10.93 -19.05
C GLY A 22 6.99 10.38 -20.44
N GLU A 23 6.55 11.09 -21.47
CA GLU A 23 7.09 10.96 -22.82
C GLU A 23 8.59 11.27 -22.74
N GLN A 24 9.42 10.30 -23.09
CA GLN A 24 10.61 10.60 -23.88
C GLN A 24 10.40 9.90 -25.21
N GLU A 25 9.99 10.74 -26.16
CA GLU A 25 9.89 10.48 -27.58
C GLU A 25 11.28 10.05 -28.08
N GLY A 26 11.35 8.83 -28.60
CA GLY A 26 12.33 8.42 -29.59
C GLY A 26 11.59 8.33 -30.91
N GLU A 27 12.05 9.10 -31.88
CA GLU A 27 11.53 9.29 -33.23
C GLU A 27 11.16 7.96 -33.91
N THR A 28 10.02 7.93 -34.63
CA THR A 28 9.98 7.81 -36.10
C THR A 28 8.53 7.64 -36.59
N ASP A 29 8.16 8.53 -37.51
CA ASP A 29 7.31 8.33 -38.69
C ASP A 29 5.88 7.76 -38.56
N SER A 30 4.95 8.64 -38.91
CA SER A 30 3.94 8.43 -39.96
C SER A 30 3.06 7.17 -39.89
N ASN A 31 1.77 7.43 -39.62
CA ASN A 31 0.59 6.79 -40.23
C ASN A 31 -0.14 5.67 -39.43
N THR A 32 -1.41 5.97 -39.08
CA THR A 32 -2.57 5.07 -38.90
C THR A 32 -2.52 3.93 -37.86
N SER A 33 -3.31 4.06 -36.78
CA SER A 33 -4.35 3.08 -36.38
C SER A 33 -5.01 3.41 -35.03
N LEU A 34 -6.34 3.46 -35.02
CA LEU A 34 -7.21 3.48 -33.83
C LEU A 34 -7.21 2.11 -33.13
N PHE A 35 -6.13 1.76 -32.45
CA PHE A 35 -6.16 0.69 -31.45
C PHE A 35 -5.58 1.25 -30.15
N PRO A 36 -6.29 1.15 -29.00
CA PRO A 36 -5.63 1.40 -27.72
C PRO A 36 -4.40 0.47 -27.67
N PRO A 37 -3.22 0.96 -27.26
CA PRO A 37 -2.03 0.11 -27.21
C PRO A 37 -2.38 -1.11 -26.36
N PRO A 38 -1.97 -2.32 -26.77
CA PRO A 38 -2.18 -3.52 -25.97
C PRO A 38 -1.64 -3.21 -24.58
N VAL A 39 -2.46 -3.45 -23.57
CA VAL A 39 -2.11 -3.24 -22.15
C VAL A 39 -0.83 -4.05 -21.93
N SER A 40 0.32 -3.40 -22.06
CA SER A 40 1.61 -4.07 -22.00
C SER A 40 1.71 -4.63 -20.60
N SER A 41 1.80 -5.96 -20.49
CA SER A 41 1.92 -6.65 -19.22
C SER A 41 2.95 -5.92 -18.35
N PRO A 42 2.67 -5.73 -17.05
CA PRO A 42 3.56 -5.00 -16.17
C PRO A 42 4.90 -5.72 -16.16
N THR A 43 5.91 -5.16 -16.82
CA THR A 43 7.23 -5.76 -16.93
C THR A 43 8.23 -5.01 -16.07
N CYS A 44 9.22 -5.73 -15.56
CA CYS A 44 10.29 -5.11 -14.81
C CYS A 44 11.13 -4.22 -15.73
N ARG A 45 11.29 -2.93 -15.39
CA ARG A 45 12.13 -1.99 -16.18
C ARG A 45 13.58 -2.44 -16.36
N ARG A 46 14.11 -3.26 -15.44
CA ARG A 46 15.51 -3.72 -15.44
C ARG A 46 15.70 -5.01 -16.24
N CYS A 47 14.91 -6.05 -15.96
CA CYS A 47 15.09 -7.38 -16.54
C CYS A 47 14.01 -7.79 -17.55
N LYS A 48 13.03 -6.92 -17.82
CA LYS A 48 11.86 -7.19 -18.69
C LYS A 48 11.04 -8.43 -18.30
N ALA A 49 11.27 -9.00 -17.11
CA ALA A 49 10.48 -10.10 -16.58
C ALA A 49 9.03 -9.67 -16.38
N ASP A 50 8.11 -10.61 -16.58
CA ASP A 50 6.69 -10.42 -16.31
C ASP A 50 6.46 -10.26 -14.80
N LEU A 51 5.74 -9.22 -14.43
CA LEU A 51 5.33 -8.92 -13.05
C LEU A 51 3.82 -9.10 -12.88
N SER A 52 3.11 -9.74 -13.82
CA SER A 52 1.66 -9.94 -13.76
C SER A 52 1.24 -10.63 -12.46
N ASP A 53 1.91 -11.72 -12.08
CA ASP A 53 1.64 -12.43 -10.82
C ASP A 53 1.90 -11.56 -9.59
N LEU A 54 3.00 -10.79 -9.63
CA LEU A 54 3.39 -9.89 -8.55
C LEU A 54 2.36 -8.75 -8.39
N LEU A 55 1.84 -8.24 -9.50
CA LEU A 55 0.80 -7.22 -9.52
C LEU A 55 -0.54 -7.79 -9.04
N SER A 56 -0.88 -9.02 -9.44
CA SER A 56 -2.08 -9.72 -8.96
C SER A 56 -2.06 -9.88 -7.43
N LEU A 57 -0.92 -10.31 -6.85
CA LEU A 57 -0.75 -10.38 -5.39
C LEU A 57 -0.85 -9.01 -4.72
N HIS A 58 -0.33 -7.96 -5.36
CA HIS A 58 -0.46 -6.60 -4.86
C HIS A 58 -1.93 -6.13 -4.84
N ASP A 59 -2.66 -6.33 -5.94
CA ASP A 59 -4.06 -5.95 -6.08
C ASP A 59 -4.92 -6.71 -5.08
N GLN A 60 -4.63 -8.00 -4.89
CA GLN A 60 -5.27 -8.81 -3.86
C GLN A 60 -5.02 -8.25 -2.45
N ALA A 61 -3.78 -7.81 -2.15
CA ALA A 61 -3.48 -7.17 -0.87
C ALA A 61 -4.26 -5.85 -0.68
N ILE A 62 -4.38 -5.03 -1.72
CA ILE A 62 -5.21 -3.81 -1.68
C ILE A 62 -6.68 -4.16 -1.44
N TRP A 63 -7.18 -5.21 -2.09
CA TRP A 63 -8.56 -5.65 -1.94
C TRP A 63 -8.88 -6.01 -0.48
N TYR A 64 -8.02 -6.82 0.15
CA TYR A 64 -8.15 -7.17 1.57
C TYR A 64 -8.10 -5.93 2.48
N HIS A 65 -7.20 -4.98 2.20
CA HIS A 65 -7.13 -3.74 2.96
C HIS A 65 -8.40 -2.87 2.82
N ARG A 66 -8.96 -2.78 1.60
CA ARG A 66 -10.24 -2.07 1.39
C ARG A 66 -11.39 -2.74 2.13
N GLN A 67 -11.42 -4.08 2.14
CA GLN A 67 -12.40 -4.82 2.92
C GLN A 67 -12.24 -4.55 4.42
N ALA A 68 -11.00 -4.50 4.93
CA ALA A 68 -10.72 -4.13 6.31
C ALA A 68 -11.21 -2.73 6.66
N LEU A 69 -11.04 -1.75 5.76
CA LEU A 69 -11.57 -0.40 5.94
C LEU A 69 -13.11 -0.37 5.99
N HIS A 70 -13.77 -1.15 5.13
CA HIS A 70 -15.22 -1.28 5.17
C HIS A 70 -15.70 -1.91 6.49
N LEU A 71 -15.05 -2.97 6.95
CA LEU A 71 -15.35 -3.62 8.23
C LEU A 71 -15.08 -2.70 9.43
N LEU A 72 -14.01 -1.89 9.37
CA LEU A 72 -13.75 -0.85 10.35
C LEU A 72 -14.92 0.16 10.43
N SER A 73 -15.42 0.61 9.27
CA SER A 73 -16.53 1.58 9.22
C SER A 73 -17.86 1.02 9.74
N THR A 74 -18.02 -0.30 9.71
CA THR A 74 -19.21 -1.01 10.22
C THR A 74 -19.04 -1.47 11.68
N GLY A 75 -17.93 -1.12 12.34
CA GLY A 75 -17.66 -1.45 13.74
C GLY A 75 -17.19 -2.90 13.98
N ARG A 76 -16.97 -3.68 12.92
CA ARG A 76 -16.54 -5.09 13.01
C ARG A 76 -15.02 -5.19 13.12
N TYR A 77 -14.46 -4.68 14.23
CA TYR A 77 -13.02 -4.56 14.44
C TYR A 77 -12.22 -5.87 14.37
N PRO A 78 -12.68 -7.01 14.94
CA PRO A 78 -11.92 -8.27 14.89
C PRO A 78 -11.77 -8.77 13.45
N GLU A 79 -12.84 -8.65 12.66
CA GLU A 79 -12.84 -9.08 11.26
C GLU A 79 -12.01 -8.14 10.39
N ALA A 80 -12.08 -6.83 10.65
CA ALA A 80 -11.20 -5.86 10.00
C ALA A 80 -9.72 -6.18 10.25
N ALA A 81 -9.35 -6.61 11.47
CA ALA A 81 -8.00 -7.03 11.79
C ALA A 81 -7.59 -8.27 10.99
N THR A 82 -8.46 -9.27 10.88
CA THR A 82 -8.22 -10.47 10.04
C THR A 82 -7.97 -10.10 8.59
N GLN A 83 -8.80 -9.24 8.00
CA GLN A 83 -8.62 -8.82 6.60
C GLN A 83 -7.35 -8.00 6.41
N ASN A 84 -7.04 -7.09 7.33
CA ASN A 84 -5.81 -6.30 7.25
C ASN A 84 -4.56 -7.18 7.44
N ASN A 85 -4.64 -8.24 8.26
CA ASN A 85 -3.56 -9.21 8.41
C ASN A 85 -3.33 -10.02 7.12
N GLN A 86 -4.38 -10.35 6.36
CA GLN A 86 -4.24 -10.95 5.03
C GLN A 86 -3.54 -9.99 4.06
N ALA A 87 -3.88 -8.69 4.09
CA ALA A 87 -3.18 -7.68 3.31
C ALA A 87 -1.69 -7.57 3.69
N LEU A 88 -1.37 -7.59 4.99
CA LEU A 88 0.01 -7.58 5.50
C LEU A 88 0.80 -8.85 5.15
N ALA A 89 0.16 -10.02 5.14
CA ALA A 89 0.80 -11.27 4.75
C ALA A 89 1.22 -11.28 3.28
N LEU A 90 0.38 -10.70 2.41
CA LEU A 90 0.70 -10.54 0.99
C LEU A 90 1.71 -9.42 0.75
N TYR A 91 1.56 -8.30 1.47
CA TYR A 91 2.40 -7.13 1.28
C TYR A 91 2.74 -6.41 2.58
N TYR A 92 3.74 -6.97 3.27
CA TYR A 92 4.21 -6.50 4.57
C TYR A 92 4.80 -5.08 4.56
N SER A 93 5.37 -4.62 3.44
CA SER A 93 6.09 -3.34 3.38
C SER A 93 5.19 -2.12 3.13
N ASN A 94 3.88 -2.24 3.31
CA ASN A 94 2.96 -1.12 3.09
C ASN A 94 2.68 -0.37 4.40
N ALA A 95 3.03 0.91 4.44
CA ALA A 95 2.82 1.75 5.61
C ALA A 95 1.32 1.88 5.97
N ASP A 96 0.44 1.97 4.98
CA ASP A 96 -1.01 2.16 5.21
C ASP A 96 -1.64 0.95 5.92
N PHE A 97 -1.12 -0.26 5.65
CA PHE A 97 -1.60 -1.49 6.29
C PHE A 97 -1.17 -1.54 7.76
N HIS A 98 0.06 -1.13 8.08
CA HIS A 98 0.52 -0.98 9.46
C HIS A 98 -0.22 0.14 10.19
N ALA A 99 -0.55 1.23 9.51
CA ALA A 99 -1.31 2.33 10.11
C ALA A 99 -2.73 1.88 10.49
N LEU A 100 -3.38 1.10 9.63
CA LEU A 100 -4.69 0.50 9.93
C LEU A 100 -4.61 -0.54 11.05
N ALA A 101 -3.56 -1.37 11.07
CA ALA A 101 -3.33 -2.33 12.16
C ALA A 101 -3.25 -1.60 13.51
N GLY A 102 -2.48 -0.51 13.57
CA GLY A 102 -2.37 0.29 14.79
C GLY A 102 -3.70 0.87 15.25
N LYS A 103 -4.50 1.38 14.31
CA LYS A 103 -5.85 1.89 14.59
C LYS A 103 -6.77 0.79 15.13
N LEU A 104 -6.73 -0.40 14.54
CA LEU A 104 -7.55 -1.53 14.98
C LEU A 104 -7.16 -2.03 16.36
N SER A 105 -5.86 -2.12 16.67
CA SER A 105 -5.38 -2.46 18.02
C SER A 105 -5.79 -1.42 19.06
N ALA A 106 -5.69 -0.12 18.73
CA ALA A 106 -6.12 0.95 19.64
C ALA A 106 -7.62 0.87 19.96
N LEU A 107 -8.46 0.54 18.97
CA LEU A 107 -9.90 0.35 19.16
C LEU A 107 -10.24 -0.88 20.02
N GLN A 108 -9.33 -1.85 20.10
CA GLN A 108 -9.45 -3.02 20.97
C GLN A 108 -8.88 -2.76 22.38
N GLY A 109 -8.28 -1.59 22.63
CA GLY A 109 -7.63 -1.25 23.90
C GLY A 109 -6.16 -1.68 23.99
N GLU A 110 -5.62 -2.30 22.94
CA GLU A 110 -4.26 -2.81 22.87
C GLU A 110 -3.29 -1.70 22.44
N TRP A 111 -3.06 -0.74 23.34
CA TRP A 111 -2.28 0.47 23.06
C TRP A 111 -0.80 0.20 22.74
N ARG A 112 -0.21 -0.84 23.32
CA ARG A 112 1.21 -1.18 23.07
C ARG A 112 1.40 -1.68 21.65
N GLU A 113 0.56 -2.60 21.21
CA GLU A 113 0.52 -3.11 19.83
C GLU A 113 0.20 -1.99 18.83
N ALA A 114 -0.72 -1.09 19.21
CA ALA A 114 -1.08 0.06 18.38
C ALA A 114 0.13 0.95 18.09
N ILE A 115 0.87 1.33 19.15
CA ILE A 115 2.09 2.15 19.04
C ILE A 115 3.15 1.45 18.20
N ALA A 116 3.38 0.15 18.44
CA ALA A 116 4.35 -0.62 17.65
C ALA A 116 4.00 -0.64 16.16
N SER A 117 2.72 -0.81 15.83
CA SER A 117 2.22 -0.82 14.45
C SER A 117 2.37 0.54 13.76
N TRP A 118 2.01 1.64 14.43
CA TRP A 118 2.22 2.99 13.87
C TRP A 118 3.70 3.33 13.71
N GLN A 119 4.57 2.89 14.61
CA GLN A 119 6.01 3.04 14.43
C GLN A 119 6.52 2.26 13.21
N GLN A 120 5.99 1.07 12.94
CA GLN A 120 6.32 0.33 11.72
C GLN A 120 5.82 1.05 10.46
N ALA A 121 4.61 1.63 10.50
CA ALA A 121 4.11 2.45 9.41
C ALA A 121 5.07 3.60 9.07
N LEU A 122 5.57 4.31 10.09
CA LEU A 122 6.53 5.41 9.91
C LEU A 122 7.92 4.96 9.45
N LYS A 123 8.33 3.71 9.73
CA LYS A 123 9.57 3.15 9.16
C LYS A 123 9.46 2.96 7.65
N PHE A 124 8.29 2.59 7.14
CA PHE A 124 8.07 2.40 5.71
C PHE A 124 7.73 3.70 4.98
N ASP A 125 6.92 4.56 5.59
CA ASP A 125 6.57 5.88 5.09
C ASP A 125 6.62 6.90 6.24
N PRO A 126 7.72 7.64 6.38
CA PRO A 126 7.87 8.67 7.41
C PRO A 126 6.84 9.79 7.34
N GLN A 127 6.14 9.95 6.21
CA GLN A 127 5.10 10.96 6.01
C GLN A 127 3.68 10.40 6.16
N ASN A 128 3.51 9.20 6.72
CA ASN A 128 2.19 8.64 6.96
C ASN A 128 1.44 9.46 8.02
N ALA A 129 0.51 10.31 7.55
CA ALA A 129 -0.23 11.24 8.40
C ALA A 129 -0.98 10.54 9.54
N ILE A 130 -1.64 9.41 9.25
CA ILE A 130 -2.41 8.65 10.25
C ILE A 130 -1.49 8.17 11.38
N ALA A 131 -0.35 7.58 11.04
CA ALA A 131 0.58 7.07 12.06
C ALA A 131 1.22 8.22 12.87
N CYS A 132 1.57 9.34 12.22
CA CYS A 132 2.08 10.53 12.88
C CYS A 132 1.07 11.11 13.88
N ASP A 133 -0.17 11.35 13.43
CA ASP A 133 -1.24 11.95 14.22
C ASP A 133 -1.57 11.07 15.43
N CYS A 134 -1.71 9.76 15.23
CA CYS A 134 -2.01 8.81 16.31
C CYS A 134 -0.89 8.77 17.37
N LEU A 135 0.38 8.70 16.95
CA LEU A 135 1.51 8.70 17.89
C LEU A 135 1.67 10.04 18.60
N GLN A 136 1.41 11.16 17.91
CA GLN A 136 1.44 12.48 18.51
C GLN A 136 0.34 12.61 19.58
N MET A 137 -0.88 12.17 19.28
CA MET A 137 -1.99 12.18 20.24
C MET A 137 -1.64 11.41 21.51
N ILE A 138 -1.07 10.21 21.37
CA ILE A 138 -0.65 9.40 22.53
C ILE A 138 0.43 10.08 23.34
N LYS A 139 1.43 10.69 22.69
CA LYS A 139 2.49 11.43 23.38
C LYS A 139 1.94 12.63 24.15
N LEU A 140 0.92 13.31 23.61
CA LEU A 140 0.25 14.40 24.31
C LEU A 140 -0.51 13.88 25.53
N MET A 141 -1.30 12.82 25.37
CA MET A 141 -2.04 12.18 26.47
C MET A 141 -1.12 11.73 27.61
N ALA A 142 0.08 11.22 27.28
CA ALA A 142 1.07 10.78 28.27
C ALA A 142 1.79 11.92 29.00
N LYS A 143 1.82 13.14 28.44
CA LYS A 143 2.42 14.32 29.09
C LYS A 143 1.46 15.08 30.00
N SER A 144 0.16 14.88 29.78
CA SER A 144 -0.91 15.56 30.52
C SER A 144 -1.28 14.86 31.84
N ASN A 145 -0.63 13.74 32.16
CA ASN A 145 -0.91 12.87 33.30
C ASN A 145 0.33 12.77 34.19
#